data_AF-A0A9D4QT24-F1
#
_entry.id   AF-A0A9D4QT24-F1
#
_cell.length_a   1.000
_cell.length_b   1.000
_cell.length_c   1.000
_cell.angle_alpha   90.00
_cell.angle_beta   90.00
_cell.angle_gamma   90.00
#
_symmetry.space_group_name_H-M   'P 1'
#
loop_
_entity.id
_entity.type
_entity.pdbx_description
1 polymer ?
#
loop_
_entity_poly.entity_id
_entity_poly.type
_entity_poly.pdbx_seq_one_letter_code
_entity_poly.pdbx_strand_id
1 'polypeptide(L)' 'MQDARTRKERIMWPNASDKKSWKQLDENLDIILEISLQGQVDQKLTTLTTLIYTVGKERFGLEEGVARKEPSKPN' A
#
# COMPACT_ATOMS: atom_id res chain seq x y z
N MET A 1 -6.89 -21.64 -15.87
CA MET A 1 -7.40 -21.17 -14.57
C MET A 1 -6.95 -19.72 -14.44
N GLN A 2 -7.89 -18.78 -14.40
CA GLN A 2 -7.58 -17.34 -14.37
C GLN A 2 -7.12 -16.95 -12.96
N ASP A 3 -5.85 -16.60 -12.78
CA ASP A 3 -5.37 -15.89 -11.61
C ASP A 3 -5.98 -14.48 -11.60
N ALA A 4 -7.20 -14.37 -11.09
CA ALA A 4 -7.71 -13.11 -10.58
C ALA A 4 -6.86 -12.74 -9.37
N ARG A 5 -5.68 -12.16 -9.61
CA ARG A 5 -4.92 -11.43 -8.60
C ARG A 5 -5.85 -10.31 -8.12
N THR A 6 -6.56 -10.55 -7.03
CA THR A 6 -7.38 -9.56 -6.37
C THR A 6 -6.49 -8.37 -6.10
N ARG A 7 -6.75 -7.28 -6.83
CA ARG A 7 -5.98 -6.05 -6.69
C ARG A 7 -6.12 -5.60 -5.25
N LYS A 8 -4.99 -5.40 -4.56
CA LYS A 8 -4.97 -4.87 -3.20
C LYS A 8 -5.76 -3.55 -3.15
N GLU A 9 -6.49 -3.34 -2.06
CA GLU A 9 -7.28 -2.13 -1.81
C GLU A 9 -6.35 -0.90 -1.87
N ARG A 10 -6.84 0.21 -2.41
CA ARG A 10 -5.99 1.40 -2.54
C ARG A 10 -5.81 2.07 -1.19
N ILE A 11 -4.56 2.35 -0.83
CA ILE A 11 -4.22 3.12 0.36
C ILE A 11 -4.44 4.60 0.05
N MET A 12 -5.04 5.32 0.99
CA MET A 12 -5.25 6.77 0.88
C MET A 12 -3.93 7.51 1.15
N TRP A 13 -3.00 7.49 0.20
CA TRP A 13 -1.69 8.11 0.39
C TRP A 13 -1.81 9.60 0.73
N PRO A 14 -0.94 10.13 1.61
CA PRO A 14 -0.94 11.54 1.93
C PRO A 14 -0.64 12.37 0.68
N ASN A 15 -1.13 13.61 0.66
CA ASN A 15 -0.85 14.52 -0.44
C ASN A 15 0.67 14.68 -0.61
N ALA A 16 1.16 14.77 -1.85
CA ALA A 16 2.59 14.95 -2.15
C ALA A 16 3.21 16.17 -1.43
N SER A 17 2.40 17.18 -1.13
CA SER A 17 2.84 18.37 -0.37
C SER A 17 2.99 18.13 1.14
N ASP A 18 2.41 17.07 1.70
CA ASP A 18 2.49 16.74 3.13
C ASP A 18 3.81 16.04 3.47
N LYS A 19 4.89 16.83 3.44
CA LYS A 19 6.25 16.37 3.73
C LYS A 19 6.38 15.72 5.10
N LYS A 20 5.57 16.11 6.08
CA LYS A 20 5.65 15.57 7.45
C LYS A 20 5.15 14.12 7.47
N SER A 21 3.99 13.86 6.87
CA SER A 21 3.44 12.50 6.79
C SER A 21 4.32 11.57 5.96
N TRP A 22 4.88 12.07 4.85
CA TRP A 22 5.84 11.31 4.04
C TRP A 22 7.14 11.00 4.80
N LYS A 23 7.71 11.99 5.50
CA LYS A 23 8.92 11.78 6.31
C LYS A 23 8.70 10.76 7.42
N GLN A 24 7.57 10.82 8.12
CA GLN A 24 7.27 9.84 9.17
C GLN A 24 7.01 8.44 8.62
N LEU A 25 6.45 8.33 7.41
CA LEU A 25 6.33 7.04 6.75
C LEU A 25 7.71 6.46 6.43
N ASP A 26 8.60 7.28 5.87
CA ASP A 26 9.97 6.89 5.53
C ASP A 26 10.75 6.41 6.76
N GLU A 27 10.76 7.19 7.84
CA GLU A 27 11.42 6.84 9.11
C GLU A 27 10.90 5.52 9.68
N ASN A 28 9.58 5.29 9.63
CA ASN A 28 8.99 4.05 10.10
C ASN A 28 9.37 2.85 9.23
N LEU A 29 9.36 3.03 7.91
CA LEU A 29 9.74 1.97 6.99
C LEU A 29 11.21 1.62 7.20
N ASP A 30 12.09 2.59 7.36
CA ASP A 30 13.52 2.35 7.59
C ASP A 30 13.76 1.48 8.84
N ILE A 31 13.13 1.83 9.97
CA ILE A 31 13.21 1.05 11.21
C ILE A 31 12.67 -0.37 11.03
N ILE A 32 11.48 -0.52 10.43
CA ILE A 32 10.85 -1.83 10.24
C ILE A 32 11.69 -2.69 9.31
N LEU A 33 12.29 -2.09 8.28
CA LEU A 33 13.13 -2.79 7.31
C LEU A 33 14.46 -3.21 7.92
N GLU A 34 15.10 -2.35 8.70
CA GLU A 34 16.32 -2.68 9.44
C GLU A 34 16.09 -3.88 10.37
N ILE A 35 14.94 -3.93 11.05
CA ILE A 35 14.57 -5.02 11.96
C ILE A 35 14.17 -6.29 11.19
N SER A 36 13.43 -6.16 10.09
CA SER A 36 12.76 -7.29 9.42
C SER A 36 13.58 -7.92 8.28
N LEU A 37 14.57 -7.22 7.71
CA LEU A 37 15.27 -7.65 6.49
C LEU A 37 16.54 -8.46 6.75
N GLN A 38 16.37 -9.72 7.15
CA GLN A 38 17.42 -10.74 7.09
C GLN A 38 17.10 -11.73 5.96
N GLY A 39 18.07 -12.07 5.09
CA GLY A 39 17.87 -13.05 3.99
C GLY A 39 18.23 -12.55 2.58
N GLN A 40 17.79 -13.29 1.55
CA GLN A 40 18.07 -13.01 0.12
C GLN A 40 17.25 -11.82 -0.42
N VAL A 41 17.81 -11.10 -1.39
CA VAL A 41 17.26 -9.85 -1.95
C VAL A 41 15.82 -10.00 -2.47
N ASP A 42 15.46 -11.11 -3.11
CA ASP A 42 14.10 -11.31 -3.63
C ASP A 42 13.05 -11.48 -2.52
N GLN A 43 13.44 -12.13 -1.43
CA GLN A 43 12.62 -12.25 -0.22
C GLN A 43 12.46 -10.89 0.45
N LYS A 44 13.51 -10.05 0.45
CA LYS A 44 13.48 -8.68 0.95
C LYS A 44 12.48 -7.80 0.20
N LEU A 45 12.49 -7.84 -1.13
CA LEU A 45 11.56 -7.07 -1.98
C LEU A 45 10.09 -7.47 -1.77
N THR A 46 9.83 -8.76 -1.65
CA THR A 46 8.48 -9.29 -1.41
C THR A 46 7.96 -8.87 -0.03
N THR A 47 8.80 -8.98 0.99
CA THR A 47 8.48 -8.56 2.37
C THR A 47 8.30 -7.05 2.44
N LEU A 48 9.18 -6.26 1.84
CA LEU A 48 9.08 -4.79 1.74
C LEU A 48 7.74 -4.36 1.15
N THR A 49 7.36 -4.94 0.01
CA THR A 49 6.09 -4.61 -0.67
C THR A 49 4.88 -4.92 0.21
N THR A 50 4.98 -5.95 1.05
CA THR A 50 3.92 -6.31 2.01
C THR A 50 3.90 -5.35 3.20
N LEU A 51 5.06 -5.01 3.74
CA LEU A 51 5.20 -4.07 4.87
C LEU A 51 4.72 -2.67 4.52
N ILE A 52 5.14 -2.12 3.37
CA ILE A 52 4.67 -0.80 2.90
C ILE A 52 3.14 -0.78 2.81
N TYR A 53 2.55 -1.86 2.28
CA TYR A 53 1.10 -1.96 2.16
C TYR A 53 0.42 -1.99 3.53
N THR A 54 0.90 -2.81 4.45
CA THR A 54 0.32 -2.92 5.80
C THR A 54 0.45 -1.62 6.57
N VAL A 55 1.65 -1.03 6.61
CA VAL A 55 1.92 0.23 7.31
C VAL A 55 1.09 1.37 6.72
N GLY A 56 1.02 1.46 5.39
CA GLY A 56 0.22 2.47 4.71
C GLY A 56 -1.27 2.29 4.98
N LYS A 57 -1.79 1.05 4.93
CA LYS A 57 -3.18 0.74 5.26
C LYS A 57 -3.52 1.11 6.70
N GLU A 58 -2.66 0.79 7.66
CA GLU A 58 -2.89 1.08 9.08
C GLU A 58 -2.82 2.57 9.39
N ARG A 59 -1.89 3.31 8.76
CA ARG A 59 -1.71 4.74 9.03
C ARG A 59 -2.70 5.64 8.30
N PHE A 60 -2.94 5.37 7.04
CA PHE A 60 -3.73 6.25 6.18
C PHE A 60 -5.12 5.71 5.88
N GLY A 61 -5.39 4.46 6.24
CA GLY A 61 -6.62 3.78 5.85
C GLY A 61 -6.63 3.41 4.38
N LEU A 62 -7.81 2.98 3.95
CA LEU A 62 -8.07 2.62 2.56
C LEU A 62 -8.94 3.70 1.94
N GLU A 63 -8.74 3.95 0.65
CA GLU A 63 -9.70 4.69 -0.15
C GLU A 63 -11.04 3.94 -0.07
N GLU A 64 -12.10 4.62 0.35
CA GLU A 64 -13.46 4.10 0.19
C GLU A 64 -13.62 3.79 -1.30
N GLY A 65 -13.90 2.52 -1.59
CA GLY A 65 -13.82 1.98 -2.92
C GLY A 65 -14.54 2.91 -3.89
N VAL A 66 -13.91 3.19 -5.03
CA VAL A 66 -14.68 3.61 -6.21
C VAL A 66 -15.69 2.50 -6.41
N ALA A 67 -16.91 2.70 -5.88
CA ALA A 67 -18.05 1.89 -6.23
C ALA A 67 -18.00 1.86 -7.74
N ARG A 68 -17.81 0.67 -8.30
CA ARG A 68 -17.88 0.47 -9.74
C ARG A 68 -19.20 1.13 -10.14
N LYS A 69 -19.14 2.31 -10.78
CA LYS A 69 -20.33 2.88 -11.41
C LYS A 69 -20.71 1.83 -12.43
N GLU A 70 -21.75 1.05 -12.12
CA GLU A 70 -22.35 0.17 -13.11
C GLU A 70 -22.61 1.02 -14.36
N PRO A 71 -22.22 0.56 -15.55
CA PRO A 71 -22.46 1.33 -16.76
C PRO A 71 -23.97 1.47 -16.93
N SER A 72 -24.48 2.69 -16.72
CA SER A 72 -25.87 3.05 -16.96
C SER A 72 -26.22 2.72 -18.41
N LYS A 73 -27.06 1.71 -18.63
CA LYS A 73 -27.70 1.46 -19.92
C LYS A 73 -28.72 2.58 -20.16
N PRO A 74 -28.69 3.30 -21.30
CA PRO A 74 -29.79 4.19 -21.66
C PRO A 74 -30.96 3.35 -22.17
N ASN A 75 -32.18 3.69 -21.72
CA ASN A 75 -33.45 3.27 -22.30
C ASN A 75 -33.98 4.39 -23.20
#